data_AF-A0A382WYT6-F1
#
_entry.id   AF-A0A382WYT6-F1
#
_cell.length_a   1.000
_cell.length_b   1.000
_cell.length_c   1.000
_cell.angle_alpha   90.00
_cell.angle_beta   90.00
_cell.angle_gamma   90.00
#
_symmetry.space_group_name_H-M   'P 1'
#
loop_
_entity.id
_entity.type
_entity.pdbx_description
1 polymer ?
#
loop_
_entity_poly.entity_id
_entity_poly.type
_entity_poly.pdbx_seq_one_letter_code
_entity_poly.pdbx_strand_id
1 'polypeptide(L)'
;KKLIDSKGDFSIIIDKQWEKYWKIRSNNPLNDLESLKLDGEQNITSIGKKVENLNEIEGQYIGLMKFQNNAINKIKSFYTKSKSIFQTTHSNPLNSRLSFENSYMTDFLQGLINDGQKLKAISIENGWLELDNINDYEVYENLFKNRKIKQFFKEVD
;
A
#
# COMPACT_ATOMS: atom_id res chain seq x y z
N LYS A 1 -12.58 9.87 -8.88
CA LYS A 1 -12.81 10.49 -7.55
C LYS A 1 -13.04 9.47 -6.41
N LYS A 2 -12.93 8.15 -6.66
CA LYS A 2 -13.22 7.06 -5.70
C LYS A 2 -12.73 7.27 -4.26
N LEU A 3 -11.48 7.73 -4.05
CA LEU A 3 -10.93 7.95 -2.71
C LEU A 3 -11.65 9.08 -1.94
N ILE A 4 -11.89 10.20 -2.61
CA ILE A 4 -12.58 11.37 -2.04
C ILE A 4 -14.01 10.98 -1.65
N ASP A 5 -14.67 10.19 -2.50
CA ASP A 5 -16.07 9.79 -2.29
C ASP A 5 -16.24 8.72 -1.21
N SER A 6 -15.18 7.96 -0.90
CA SER A 6 -15.21 6.92 0.13
C SER A 6 -15.68 7.46 1.49
N LYS A 7 -16.53 6.70 2.19
CA LYS A 7 -17.06 7.08 3.50
C LYS A 7 -16.44 6.33 4.68
N GLY A 8 -15.55 5.37 4.39
CA GLY A 8 -14.87 4.60 5.42
C GLY A 8 -13.90 5.45 6.24
N ASP A 9 -13.77 5.15 7.52
CA ASP A 9 -12.79 5.75 8.44
C ASP A 9 -11.38 5.68 7.85
N PHE A 10 -11.01 4.50 7.33
CA PHE A 10 -9.73 4.23 6.68
C PHE A 10 -10.01 3.78 5.25
N SER A 11 -9.49 4.52 4.28
CA SER A 11 -9.60 4.20 2.85
C SER A 11 -8.21 4.15 2.24
N ILE A 12 -7.80 2.97 1.77
CA ILE A 12 -6.45 2.70 1.26
C ILE A 12 -6.55 2.38 -0.23
N ILE A 13 -5.79 3.07 -1.08
CA ILE A 13 -5.80 2.78 -2.50
C ILE A 13 -4.97 1.54 -2.79
N ILE A 14 -5.55 0.64 -3.59
CA ILE A 14 -4.85 -0.51 -4.14
C ILE A 14 -4.95 -0.50 -5.66
N ASP A 15 -3.86 -0.81 -6.36
CA ASP A 15 -3.88 -1.05 -7.80
C ASP A 15 -4.18 -2.53 -8.06
N LYS A 16 -5.21 -2.81 -8.86
CA LYS A 16 -5.58 -4.16 -9.31
C LYS A 16 -4.86 -4.57 -10.61
N GLN A 17 -4.27 -3.63 -11.35
CA GLN A 17 -3.44 -3.90 -12.54
C GLN A 17 -1.95 -3.71 -12.25
N TRP A 18 -1.56 -3.93 -11.00
CA TRP A 18 -0.19 -3.77 -10.51
C TRP A 18 0.82 -4.61 -11.30
N GLU A 19 0.47 -5.82 -11.73
CA GLU A 19 1.41 -6.74 -12.37
C GLU A 19 1.97 -6.17 -13.69
N LYS A 20 1.10 -5.52 -14.48
CA LYS A 20 1.50 -4.85 -15.73
C LYS A 20 2.51 -3.73 -15.47
N TYR A 21 2.29 -2.98 -14.39
CA TYR A 21 3.18 -1.90 -13.97
C TYR A 21 4.53 -2.44 -13.47
N TRP A 22 4.52 -3.46 -12.62
CA TRP A 22 5.75 -4.04 -12.09
C TRP A 22 6.64 -4.69 -13.17
N LYS A 23 6.03 -5.33 -14.16
CA LYS A 23 6.74 -5.97 -15.29
C LYS A 23 7.58 -5.00 -16.13
N ILE A 24 7.24 -3.71 -16.17
CA ILE A 24 8.03 -2.72 -16.91
C ILE A 24 9.13 -2.08 -16.06
N ARG A 25 8.96 -2.12 -14.74
CA ARG A 25 9.79 -1.38 -13.79
C ARG A 25 10.96 -2.20 -13.26
N SER A 26 10.73 -3.49 -13.03
CA SER A 26 11.71 -4.40 -12.45
C SER A 26 11.77 -5.72 -13.19
N ASN A 27 12.98 -6.20 -13.43
CA ASN A 27 13.22 -7.53 -13.98
C ASN A 27 12.87 -8.64 -12.98
N ASN A 28 12.85 -8.34 -11.67
CA ASN A 28 12.47 -9.28 -10.64
C ASN A 28 11.53 -8.63 -9.60
N PRO A 29 10.24 -8.47 -9.93
CA PRO A 29 9.27 -7.81 -9.06
C PRO A 29 9.12 -8.42 -7.67
N LEU A 30 9.33 -9.74 -7.51
CA LEU A 30 9.14 -10.44 -6.24
C LEU A 30 10.03 -9.94 -5.10
N ASN A 31 11.11 -9.23 -5.41
CA ASN A 31 11.98 -8.63 -4.39
C ASN A 31 11.30 -7.48 -3.64
N ASP A 32 10.44 -6.75 -4.34
CA ASP A 32 9.84 -5.49 -3.86
C ASP A 32 8.33 -5.61 -3.62
N LEU A 33 7.69 -6.65 -4.18
CA LEU A 33 6.26 -6.89 -3.99
C LEU A 33 5.95 -7.29 -2.54
N GLU A 34 4.92 -6.66 -1.99
CA GLU A 34 4.32 -7.04 -0.72
C GLU A 34 2.94 -7.68 -0.93
N SER A 35 2.57 -8.60 -0.05
CA SER A 35 1.24 -9.25 -0.06
C SER A 35 0.13 -8.24 0.19
N LEU A 36 -1.06 -8.56 -0.32
CA LEU A 36 -2.29 -7.88 0.04
C LEU A 36 -3.46 -8.85 -0.12
N LYS A 37 -4.26 -9.03 0.94
CA LYS A 37 -5.46 -9.87 0.93
C LYS A 37 -6.68 -9.08 1.36
N LEU A 38 -7.82 -9.40 0.79
CA LEU A 38 -9.10 -8.78 1.07
C LEU A 38 -10.08 -9.79 1.69
N ASP A 39 -11.03 -9.29 2.47
CA ASP A 39 -12.25 -10.04 2.81
C ASP A 39 -13.33 -9.85 1.72
N GLY A 40 -14.45 -10.56 1.86
CA GLY A 40 -15.59 -10.42 0.95
C GLY A 40 -16.27 -9.03 0.95
N GLU A 41 -15.95 -8.19 1.95
CA GLU A 41 -16.40 -6.80 2.04
C GLU A 41 -15.37 -5.81 1.47
N GLN A 42 -14.29 -6.26 0.83
CA GLN A 42 -13.21 -5.40 0.32
C GLN A 42 -12.47 -4.62 1.42
N ASN A 43 -12.35 -5.17 2.63
CA ASN A 43 -11.42 -4.68 3.63
C ASN A 43 -10.10 -5.43 3.53
N ILE A 44 -8.99 -4.75 3.76
CA ILE A 44 -7.66 -5.35 3.81
C ILE A 44 -7.55 -6.19 5.09
N THR A 45 -7.21 -7.47 4.94
CA THR A 45 -7.01 -8.42 6.04
C THR A 45 -5.54 -8.73 6.30
N SER A 46 -4.71 -8.62 5.27
CA SER A 46 -3.25 -8.77 5.36
C SER A 46 -2.58 -7.83 4.37
N ILE A 47 -1.47 -7.19 4.77
CA ILE A 47 -0.65 -6.29 3.94
C ILE A 47 0.82 -6.34 4.39
N GLY A 48 1.76 -6.10 3.47
CA GLY A 48 3.16 -5.83 3.83
C GLY A 48 4.07 -7.05 4.01
N LYS A 49 3.55 -8.27 3.91
CA LYS A 49 4.40 -9.48 4.02
C LYS A 49 5.09 -9.78 2.70
N LYS A 50 6.33 -10.28 2.77
CA LYS A 50 7.04 -10.83 1.61
C LYS A 50 6.22 -11.95 0.97
N VAL A 51 6.17 -11.96 -0.36
CA VAL A 51 5.45 -12.95 -1.16
C VAL A 51 6.41 -13.96 -1.74
N GLU A 52 6.00 -15.22 -1.74
CA GLU A 52 6.69 -16.29 -2.48
C GLU A 52 5.94 -16.61 -3.79
N ASN A 53 4.65 -16.29 -3.85
CA ASN A 53 3.78 -16.51 -5.00
C ASN A 53 2.91 -15.28 -5.30
N LEU A 54 2.76 -14.94 -6.58
CA LEU A 54 1.91 -13.83 -7.05
C LEU A 54 0.43 -14.03 -6.72
N ASN A 55 -0.03 -15.27 -6.53
CA ASN A 55 -1.41 -15.58 -6.14
C ASN A 55 -1.79 -15.04 -4.75
N GLU A 56 -0.82 -14.60 -3.95
CA GLU A 56 -1.06 -13.98 -2.64
C GLU A 56 -1.34 -12.47 -2.72
N ILE A 57 -1.31 -11.90 -3.93
CA ILE A 57 -1.42 -10.46 -4.17
C ILE A 57 -2.77 -10.18 -4.84
N GLU A 58 -3.76 -9.83 -4.04
CA GLU A 58 -5.06 -9.38 -4.53
C GLU A 58 -5.05 -7.90 -4.95
N GLY A 59 -3.93 -7.21 -4.82
CA GLY A 59 -3.70 -5.83 -5.25
C GLY A 59 -2.38 -5.31 -4.67
N GLN A 60 -1.89 -4.17 -5.15
CA GLN A 60 -0.72 -3.52 -4.55
C GLN A 60 -1.10 -2.20 -3.89
N TYR A 61 -0.60 -1.99 -2.68
CA TYR A 61 -0.70 -0.69 -2.01
C TYR A 61 0.22 0.31 -2.72
N ILE A 62 -0.29 1.51 -2.98
CA ILE A 62 0.40 2.52 -3.80
C ILE A 62 0.85 3.76 -3.03
N GLY A 63 0.83 3.72 -1.69
CA GLY A 63 1.20 4.88 -0.87
C GLY A 63 0.09 5.92 -0.67
N LEU A 64 -1.08 5.76 -1.30
CA LEU A 64 -2.18 6.75 -1.23
C LEU A 64 -3.33 6.27 -0.34
N MET A 65 -3.74 7.12 0.60
CA MET A 65 -4.75 6.81 1.61
C MET A 65 -5.54 8.06 2.04
N LYS A 66 -6.72 7.83 2.60
CA LYS A 66 -7.57 8.86 3.21
C LYS A 66 -8.08 8.39 4.56
N PHE A 67 -7.96 9.26 5.55
CA PHE A 67 -8.49 9.06 6.89
C PHE A 67 -9.56 10.11 7.19
N GLN A 68 -10.68 9.71 7.77
CA GLN A 68 -11.79 10.61 8.09
C GLN A 68 -12.57 10.14 9.33
N ASN A 69 -13.60 10.89 9.72
CA ASN A 69 -14.40 10.62 10.91
C ASN A 69 -13.52 10.46 12.16
N ASN A 70 -13.61 9.33 12.85
CA ASN A 70 -12.84 9.03 14.06
C ASN A 70 -11.48 8.34 13.79
N ALA A 71 -11.08 8.19 12.53
CA ALA A 71 -9.84 7.49 12.16
C ALA A 71 -8.60 8.13 12.78
N ILE A 72 -8.52 9.46 12.82
CA ILE A 72 -7.37 10.18 13.39
C ILE A 72 -7.21 9.89 14.89
N ASN A 73 -8.31 9.81 15.65
CA ASN A 73 -8.24 9.47 17.06
C ASN A 73 -7.82 8.01 17.27
N LYS A 74 -8.33 7.09 16.43
CA LYS A 74 -7.92 5.68 16.43
C LYS A 74 -6.42 5.52 16.11
N ILE A 75 -5.91 6.25 15.11
CA ILE A 75 -4.48 6.30 14.76
C ILE A 75 -3.65 6.78 15.94
N LYS A 76 -4.03 7.90 16.57
CA LYS A 76 -3.32 8.45 17.74
C LYS A 76 -3.30 7.44 18.90
N SER A 77 -4.46 6.87 19.23
CA SER A 77 -4.58 5.88 20.29
C SER A 77 -3.72 4.64 20.02
N PHE A 78 -3.79 4.11 18.80
CA PHE A 78 -3.00 2.96 18.38
C PHE A 78 -1.50 3.25 18.43
N TYR A 79 -1.06 4.39 17.91
CA TYR A 79 0.35 4.79 17.96
C TYR A 79 0.85 4.97 19.41
N THR A 80 0.10 5.65 20.26
CA THR A 80 0.47 5.83 21.68
C THR A 80 0.57 4.49 22.40
N LYS A 81 -0.37 3.57 22.18
CA LYS A 81 -0.33 2.19 22.69
C LYS A 81 0.93 1.46 22.22
N SER A 82 1.19 1.46 20.91
CA SER A 82 2.37 0.79 20.32
C SER A 82 3.69 1.38 20.83
N LYS A 83 3.78 2.70 20.96
CA LYS A 83 4.95 3.38 21.52
C LYS A 83 5.18 3.03 22.99
N SER A 84 4.10 2.96 23.79
CA SER A 84 4.20 2.56 25.21
C SER A 84 4.66 1.10 25.35
N ILE A 85 4.19 0.19 24.49
CA ILE A 85 4.70 -1.19 24.43
C ILE A 85 6.20 -1.19 24.13
N PHE A 86 6.63 -0.47 23.10
CA PHE A 86 8.05 -0.37 22.77
C PHE A 86 8.89 0.21 23.92
N GLN A 87 8.42 1.25 24.61
CA GLN A 87 9.13 1.86 25.73
C GLN A 87 9.28 0.94 26.95
N THR A 88 8.37 -0.03 27.11
CA THR A 88 8.37 -0.96 28.25
C THR A 88 9.09 -2.27 27.94
N THR A 89 8.96 -2.78 26.72
CA THR A 89 9.54 -4.07 26.31
C THR A 89 10.84 -3.93 25.52
N HIS A 90 11.16 -2.73 25.04
CA HIS A 90 12.23 -2.46 24.06
C HIS A 90 12.12 -3.29 22.76
N SER A 91 10.93 -3.84 22.49
CA SER A 91 10.63 -4.59 21.27
C SER A 91 9.60 -3.85 20.44
N ASN A 92 9.81 -3.80 19.12
CA ASN A 92 8.89 -3.17 18.19
C ASN A 92 7.63 -4.04 18.01
N PRO A 93 6.44 -3.59 18.46
CA PRO A 93 5.21 -4.38 18.35
C PRO A 93 4.62 -4.41 16.92
N LEU A 94 5.09 -3.52 16.02
CA LEU A 94 4.63 -3.49 14.63
C LEU A 94 5.44 -4.44 13.76
N ASN A 95 6.76 -4.46 13.97
CA ASN A 95 7.67 -5.33 13.24
C ASN A 95 8.92 -5.64 14.09
N SER A 96 8.98 -6.86 14.64
CA SER A 96 10.07 -7.27 15.53
C SER A 96 11.46 -7.34 14.88
N ARG A 97 11.54 -7.22 13.54
CA ARG A 97 12.80 -7.24 12.79
C ARG A 97 13.40 -5.84 12.60
N LEU A 98 12.65 -4.78 12.92
CA LEU A 98 13.05 -3.39 12.72
C LEU A 98 13.02 -2.63 14.05
N SER A 99 13.82 -1.56 14.14
CA SER A 99 13.61 -0.58 15.22
C SER A 99 12.22 0.05 15.06
N PHE A 100 11.63 0.50 16.18
CA PHE A 100 10.29 1.07 16.18
C PHE A 100 10.17 2.26 15.21
N GLU A 101 11.21 3.10 15.16
CA GLU A 101 11.31 4.29 14.31
C GLU A 101 11.41 3.98 12.82
N ASN A 102 11.86 2.77 12.47
CA ASN A 102 12.04 2.32 11.08
C ASN A 102 10.91 1.40 10.61
N SER A 103 9.80 1.30 11.35
CA SER A 103 8.63 0.54 10.91
C SER A 103 8.08 1.09 9.60
N TYR A 104 7.74 0.22 8.66
CA TYR A 104 7.14 0.63 7.39
C TYR A 104 5.69 1.09 7.57
N MET A 105 5.17 1.83 6.59
CA MET A 105 3.75 2.19 6.58
C MET A 105 2.85 0.94 6.55
N THR A 106 3.25 -0.11 5.84
CA THR A 106 2.52 -1.37 5.78
C THR A 106 2.52 -2.12 7.12
N ASP A 107 3.62 -2.05 7.90
CA ASP A 107 3.64 -2.54 9.29
C ASP A 107 2.60 -1.80 10.15
N PHE A 108 2.50 -0.47 9.99
CA PHE A 108 1.52 0.33 10.73
C PHE A 108 0.08 0.00 10.34
N LEU A 109 -0.21 -0.13 9.04
CA LEU A 109 -1.54 -0.51 8.53
C LEU A 109 -1.93 -1.93 8.98
N GLN A 110 -0.99 -2.89 8.93
CA GLN A 110 -1.21 -4.24 9.45
C GLN A 110 -1.45 -4.21 10.96
N GLY A 111 -0.73 -3.37 11.70
CA GLY A 111 -0.95 -3.15 13.12
C GLY A 111 -2.34 -2.63 13.45
N LEU A 112 -2.87 -1.68 12.69
CA LEU A 112 -4.25 -1.20 12.82
C LEU A 112 -5.28 -2.32 12.55
N ILE A 113 -5.04 -3.17 11.54
CA ILE A 113 -5.89 -4.33 11.26
C ILE A 113 -5.89 -5.29 12.45
N ASN A 114 -4.70 -5.58 13.01
CA ASN A 114 -4.55 -6.44 14.18
C ASN A 114 -5.21 -5.85 15.44
N ASP A 115 -5.28 -4.53 15.56
CA ASP A 115 -6.00 -3.79 16.61
C ASP A 115 -7.53 -3.68 16.34
N GLY A 116 -8.03 -4.38 15.31
CA GLY A 116 -9.46 -4.51 15.00
C GLY A 116 -10.03 -3.42 14.10
N GLN A 117 -9.19 -2.57 13.47
CA GLN A 117 -9.67 -1.56 12.53
C GLN A 117 -9.96 -2.18 11.15
N LYS A 118 -11.10 -1.81 10.57
CA LYS A 118 -11.43 -2.14 9.16
C LYS A 118 -10.81 -1.12 8.22
N LEU A 119 -9.84 -1.54 7.42
CA LEU A 119 -9.21 -0.74 6.38
C LEU A 119 -9.87 -1.03 5.03
N LYS A 120 -10.65 -0.09 4.50
CA LYS A 120 -11.36 -0.28 3.22
C LYS A 120 -10.40 -0.14 2.05
N ALA A 121 -10.31 -1.16 1.20
CA ALA A 121 -9.57 -1.08 -0.05
C ALA A 121 -10.39 -0.31 -1.11
N ILE A 122 -9.77 0.71 -1.71
CA ILE A 122 -10.31 1.48 -2.82
C ILE A 122 -9.52 1.12 -4.07
N SER A 123 -10.12 0.29 -4.92
CA SER A 123 -9.42 -0.26 -6.08
C SER A 123 -9.36 0.72 -7.25
N ILE A 124 -8.16 0.85 -7.82
CA ILE A 124 -7.89 1.49 -9.11
C ILE A 124 -7.26 0.47 -10.07
N GLU A 125 -7.09 0.88 -11.32
CA GLU A 125 -6.48 0.09 -12.38
C GLU A 125 -5.46 0.99 -13.09
N ASN A 126 -4.21 0.94 -12.62
CA ASN A 126 -3.17 1.89 -12.99
C ASN A 126 -3.65 3.36 -12.89
N GLY A 127 -3.11 4.26 -13.72
CA GLY A 127 -3.36 5.70 -13.68
C GLY A 127 -2.36 6.48 -12.84
N TRP A 128 -1.28 5.82 -12.40
CA TRP A 128 -0.19 6.38 -11.62
C TRP A 128 1.11 5.66 -11.98
N LEU A 129 2.25 6.28 -11.67
CA LEU A 129 3.60 5.70 -11.79
C LEU A 129 4.41 6.15 -10.58
N GLU A 130 5.16 5.24 -9.97
CA GLU A 130 6.16 5.53 -8.92
C GLU A 130 7.51 5.85 -9.54
N LEU A 131 8.22 6.86 -9.04
CA LEU A 131 9.52 7.28 -9.54
C LEU A 131 10.52 7.32 -8.37
N ASP A 132 11.19 6.20 -8.12
CA ASP A 132 12.11 6.07 -6.97
C ASP A 132 13.57 6.23 -7.37
N ASN A 133 13.90 5.86 -8.61
CA ASN A 133 15.29 5.84 -9.08
C ASN A 133 15.42 6.26 -10.55
N ILE A 134 16.67 6.34 -11.03
CA ILE A 134 16.98 6.75 -12.40
C ILE A 134 16.49 5.75 -13.46
N ASN A 135 16.47 4.45 -13.14
CA ASN A 135 15.95 3.43 -14.05
C ASN A 135 14.44 3.61 -14.26
N ASP A 136 13.68 3.97 -13.22
CA ASP A 136 12.26 4.32 -13.37
C ASP A 136 12.09 5.51 -14.34
N TYR A 137 12.91 6.55 -14.18
CA TYR A 137 12.90 7.72 -15.09
C TYR A 137 13.16 7.30 -16.54
N GLU A 138 14.21 6.52 -16.79
CA GLU A 138 14.59 6.08 -18.13
C GLU A 138 13.49 5.21 -18.79
N VAL A 139 12.88 4.30 -18.02
CA VAL A 139 11.75 3.48 -18.47
C VAL A 139 10.58 4.38 -18.88
N TYR A 140 10.20 5.35 -18.06
CA TYR A 140 9.06 6.21 -18.35
C TYR A 140 9.32 7.19 -19.50
N GLU A 141 10.54 7.74 -19.59
CA GLU A 141 10.95 8.60 -20.69
C GLU A 141 10.88 7.84 -22.02
N ASN A 142 11.36 6.59 -22.05
CA ASN A 142 11.29 5.74 -23.22
C ASN A 142 9.82 5.40 -23.60
N LEU A 143 8.98 5.07 -22.61
CA LEU A 143 7.55 4.82 -22.84
C LEU A 143 6.83 6.07 -23.37
N PHE A 144 7.19 7.25 -22.89
CA PHE A 144 6.63 8.51 -23.33
C PHE A 144 7.04 8.83 -24.78
N LYS A 145 8.34 8.75 -25.11
CA LYS A 145 8.87 8.96 -26.47
C LYS A 145 8.20 8.03 -27.49
N ASN A 146 7.94 6.78 -27.11
CA ASN A 146 7.29 5.80 -27.97
C ASN A 146 5.75 5.83 -27.92
N ARG A 147 5.13 6.81 -27.23
CA ARG A 147 3.67 6.91 -27.04
C ARG A 147 3.02 5.69 -26.38
N LYS A 148 3.82 4.83 -25.73
CA LYS A 148 3.36 3.62 -25.02
C LYS A 148 2.93 3.90 -23.59
N ILE A 149 3.30 5.05 -23.02
CA ILE A 149 2.93 5.43 -21.64
C ILE A 149 1.40 5.47 -21.43
N LYS A 150 0.63 5.76 -22.49
CA LYS A 150 -0.84 5.73 -22.50
C LYS A 150 -1.43 4.40 -22.04
N GLN A 151 -0.68 3.30 -22.10
CA GLN A 151 -1.16 2.01 -21.61
C GLN A 151 -1.45 1.99 -20.10
N PHE A 152 -0.94 2.97 -19.34
CA PHE A 152 -1.16 3.10 -17.89
C PHE A 152 -2.19 4.17 -17.54
N PHE A 153 -2.54 5.06 -18.46
CA PHE A 153 -3.46 6.17 -18.21
C PHE A 153 -4.66 6.00 -19.12
N LYS A 154 -5.87 5.95 -18.55
CA LYS A 154 -7.09 6.01 -19.36
C LYS A 154 -7.11 7.37 -20.05
N GLU A 155 -7.41 7.40 -21.35
CA GLU A 155 -7.72 8.66 -22.01
C GLU A 155 -8.93 9.26 -21.30
N VAL A 156 -8.77 10.49 -20.84
CA VAL A 156 -9.85 11.25 -20.22
C VAL A 156 -10.54 11.97 -21.36
N ASP A 157 -11.72 11.47 -21.74
CA ASP A 157 -12.65 12.21 -22.60
C ASP A 157 -13.14 13.50 -21.92
#